data_AF-A0A315ZSZ3-F1
#
_entry.id   AF-A0A315ZSZ3-F1
#
_cell.length_a   1.000
_cell.length_b   1.000
_cell.length_c   1.000
_cell.angle_alpha   90.00
_cell.angle_beta   90.00
_cell.angle_gamma   90.00
#
_symmetry.space_group_name_H-M   'P 1'
#
loop_
_entity.id
_entity.type
_entity.pdbx_description
1 polymer ?
#
loop_
_entity_poly.entity_id
_entity_poly.type
_entity_poly.pdbx_seq_one_letter_code
_entity_poly.pdbx_strand_id
1 'polypeptide(L)'
;MANTKIYLKDAFRQIKMASTSDKTFSISYRKMDGSFGSKSECRNRSGHIHKRKSDFSSIRHETRQAGRAYLEYKTSTGRWQPFEIYWCLLVSFNSYTIDHRY
;
A
#
# COMPACT_ATOMS: atom_id res chain seq x y z
N MET A 1 18.79 7.39 14.56
CA MET A 1 18.07 8.06 13.45
C MET A 1 16.61 8.17 13.87
N ALA A 2 16.02 9.37 13.83
CA ALA A 2 14.66 9.58 14.32
C ALA A 2 13.65 8.76 13.50
N ASN A 3 12.97 7.80 14.14
CA ASN A 3 11.86 7.06 13.54
C ASN A 3 10.69 8.02 13.36
N THR A 4 10.67 8.73 12.24
CA THR A 4 9.61 9.66 11.93
C THR A 4 8.35 8.83 11.63
N LYS A 5 7.26 9.11 12.34
CA LYS A 5 6.00 8.37 12.20
C LYS A 5 5.07 9.07 11.22
N ILE A 6 4.26 8.30 10.52
CA ILE A 6 3.15 8.78 9.68
C ILE A 6 1.89 8.01 10.05
N TYR A 7 0.75 8.69 10.16
CA TYR A 7 -0.52 7.99 10.36
C TYR A 7 -0.93 7.23 9.10
N LEU A 8 -1.58 6.08 9.26
CA LEU A 8 -2.07 5.28 8.14
C LEU A 8 -2.95 6.09 7.17
N LYS A 9 -3.78 7.01 7.69
CA LYS A 9 -4.61 7.92 6.87
C LYS A 9 -3.79 8.83 5.95
N ASP A 10 -2.64 9.28 6.41
CA ASP A 10 -1.75 10.16 5.65
C ASP A 10 -0.98 9.37 4.58
N ALA A 11 -0.51 8.17 4.92
CA ALA A 11 0.09 7.25 3.94
C ALA A 11 -0.92 6.88 2.84
N PHE A 12 -2.17 6.59 3.20
CA PHE A 12 -3.25 6.34 2.26
C PHE A 12 -3.47 7.52 1.31
N ARG A 13 -3.55 8.74 1.86
CA ARG A 13 -3.71 9.97 1.07
C ARG A 13 -2.54 10.15 0.10
N GLN A 14 -1.31 9.96 0.54
CA GLN A 14 -0.12 10.10 -0.31
C GLN A 14 -0.08 9.06 -1.43
N ILE A 15 -0.44 7.80 -1.15
CA ILE A 15 -0.53 6.74 -2.18
C ILE A 15 -1.63 7.06 -3.20
N LYS A 16 -2.76 7.62 -2.75
CA LYS A 16 -3.82 8.06 -3.66
C LYS A 16 -3.37 9.24 -4.53
N MET A 17 -2.59 10.17 -3.99
CA MET A 17 -2.03 11.27 -4.79
C MET A 17 -0.95 10.78 -5.77
N ALA A 18 -0.20 9.73 -5.42
CA ALA A 18 0.83 9.18 -6.31
C ALA A 18 0.26 8.63 -7.62
N SER A 19 -1.03 8.22 -7.66
CA SER A 19 -1.66 7.74 -8.88
C SER A 19 -1.85 8.80 -9.96
N THR A 20 -1.84 10.08 -9.60
CA THR A 20 -2.05 11.19 -10.54
C THR A 20 -0.76 11.85 -10.99
N SER A 21 0.40 11.46 -10.42
CA SER A 21 1.65 12.21 -10.60
C SER A 21 2.84 11.37 -11.07
N ASP A 22 2.62 10.12 -11.52
CA ASP A 22 3.67 9.14 -11.89
C ASP A 22 4.79 8.99 -10.83
N LYS A 23 4.49 9.35 -9.57
CA LYS A 23 5.44 9.29 -8.47
C LYS A 23 5.55 7.86 -7.97
N THR A 24 6.77 7.43 -7.72
CA THR A 24 7.02 6.16 -7.06
C THR A 24 7.25 6.34 -5.57
N PHE A 25 7.03 5.28 -4.81
CA PHE A 25 7.22 5.25 -3.37
C PHE A 25 7.72 3.87 -2.93
N SER A 26 8.26 3.78 -1.72
CA SER A 26 8.72 2.51 -1.14
C SER A 26 7.83 2.11 0.01
N ILE A 27 7.60 0.82 0.20
CA ILE A 27 6.83 0.30 1.33
C ILE A 27 7.50 -0.93 1.94
N SER A 28 7.25 -1.13 3.23
CA SER A 28 7.44 -2.42 3.88
C SER A 28 6.15 -2.89 4.52
N TYR A 29 6.00 -4.20 4.63
CA TYR A 29 4.76 -4.81 5.06
C TYR A 29 4.96 -6.18 5.68
N ARG A 30 3.94 -6.63 6.40
CA ARG A 30 3.87 -8.00 6.91
C ARG A 30 3.14 -8.89 5.92
N LYS A 31 3.70 -10.07 5.65
CA LYS A 31 3.07 -11.12 4.85
C LYS A 31 2.16 -11.98 5.72
N MET A 32 1.34 -12.80 5.07
CA MET A 32 0.40 -13.71 5.76
C MET A 32 1.11 -14.75 6.63
N ASP A 33 2.31 -15.18 6.25
CA ASP A 33 3.17 -16.08 7.03
C ASP A 33 3.83 -15.41 8.24
N GLY A 34 3.57 -14.11 8.46
CA GLY A 34 4.15 -13.33 9.54
C GLY A 34 5.52 -12.73 9.23
N SER A 35 6.16 -13.10 8.11
CA SER A 35 7.44 -12.54 7.66
C SER A 35 7.27 -11.11 7.12
N PHE A 36 8.39 -10.39 6.98
CA PHE A 36 8.40 -9.06 6.39
C PHE A 36 8.67 -9.10 4.89
N GLY A 37 8.03 -8.21 4.16
CA GLY A 37 8.30 -7.91 2.76
C GLY A 37 8.60 -6.42 2.58
N SER A 38 9.34 -6.10 1.52
CA SER A 38 9.59 -4.72 1.10
C SER A 38 9.53 -4.63 -0.42
N LYS A 39 9.07 -3.48 -0.91
CA LYS A 39 9.06 -3.13 -2.33
C LYS A 39 9.48 -1.67 -2.49
N SER A 40 10.50 -1.45 -3.30
CA SER A 40 10.91 -0.12 -3.77
C SER A 40 10.27 0.17 -5.12
N GLU A 41 10.23 1.45 -5.50
CA GLU A 41 9.66 1.91 -6.79
C GLU A 41 8.23 1.38 -7.03
N CYS A 42 7.37 1.49 -6.02
CA CYS A 42 5.95 1.20 -6.13
C CYS A 42 5.20 2.37 -6.76
N ARG A 43 4.14 2.10 -7.52
CA ARG A 43 3.18 3.10 -7.99
C ARG A 43 1.75 2.63 -7.78
N ASN A 44 0.85 3.60 -7.70
CA ASN A 44 -0.58 3.32 -7.61
C ASN A 44 -1.23 3.49 -8.99
N ARG A 45 -1.58 2.39 -9.66
CA ARG A 45 -2.36 2.40 -10.92
C ARG A 45 -3.76 1.83 -10.73
N SER A 46 -4.35 2.00 -9.55
CA SER A 46 -5.72 1.56 -9.23
C SER A 46 -6.82 2.02 -10.22
N GLY A 47 -6.55 3.01 -11.08
CA GLY A 47 -7.43 3.37 -12.20
C GLY A 47 -7.55 2.33 -13.33
N HIS A 48 -6.70 1.31 -13.41
CA HIS A 48 -6.69 0.35 -14.54
C HIS A 48 -7.24 -1.05 -14.23
N ILE A 49 -7.43 -1.42 -12.96
CA ILE A 49 -7.81 -2.80 -12.62
C ILE A 49 -8.86 -2.80 -11.52
N HIS A 50 -10.14 -2.81 -11.91
CA HIS A 50 -11.20 -3.28 -11.02
C HIS A 50 -12.20 -4.15 -11.77
N LYS A 51 -11.87 -5.44 -11.94
CA LYS A 51 -12.91 -6.47 -11.83
C LYS A 51 -13.29 -6.51 -10.35
N ARG A 52 -14.48 -6.03 -9.99
CA ARG A 52 -15.02 -6.15 -8.62
C ARG A 52 -14.99 -7.62 -8.22
N LYS A 53 -14.08 -8.00 -7.32
CA LYS A 53 -14.06 -9.33 -6.71
C LYS A 53 -14.90 -9.25 -5.45
N SER A 54 -15.98 -10.02 -5.37
CA SER A 54 -16.83 -10.12 -4.20
C SER A 54 -16.13 -11.00 -3.15
N ASP A 55 -15.22 -10.41 -2.38
CA ASP A 55 -14.63 -11.08 -1.22
C ASP A 55 -14.88 -10.28 0.06
N PHE A 56 -14.57 -10.86 1.23
CA PHE A 56 -14.78 -10.22 2.54
C PHE A 56 -14.08 -8.84 2.67
N SER A 57 -13.12 -8.50 1.81
CA SER A 57 -12.50 -7.17 1.77
C SER A 57 -13.35 -6.10 1.05
N SER A 58 -14.46 -6.51 0.43
CA SER A 58 -15.48 -5.63 -0.17
C SER A 58 -16.44 -5.03 0.86
N ILE A 59 -16.39 -5.46 2.12
CA ILE A 59 -17.12 -4.90 3.27
C ILE A 59 -16.46 -3.57 3.69
N ARG A 60 -16.38 -2.62 2.76
CA ARG A 60 -15.83 -1.27 2.97
C ARG A 60 -16.75 -0.41 3.84
N HIS A 61 -17.99 -0.82 4.05
CA HIS A 61 -19.00 0.03 4.67
C HIS A 61 -18.94 0.09 6.20
N GLU A 62 -18.51 -0.98 6.89
CA GLU A 62 -18.65 -1.04 8.35
C GLU A 62 -17.38 -0.70 9.14
N THR A 63 -16.18 -1.01 8.63
CA THR A 63 -14.96 -0.86 9.45
C THR A 63 -13.95 0.16 8.96
N ARG A 64 -14.07 0.78 7.77
CA ARG A 64 -13.10 1.75 7.19
C ARG A 64 -11.60 1.35 7.21
N GLN A 65 -11.25 0.17 7.72
CA GLN A 65 -9.88 -0.28 8.01
C GLN A 65 -9.49 -1.55 7.22
N ALA A 66 -10.47 -2.30 6.70
CA ALA A 66 -10.26 -3.55 5.96
C ALA A 66 -10.05 -3.35 4.44
N GLY A 67 -9.36 -2.27 4.04
CA GLY A 67 -9.10 -2.00 2.62
C GLY A 67 -7.82 -2.67 2.12
N ARG A 68 -7.80 -2.99 0.82
CA ARG A 68 -6.59 -3.35 0.08
C ARG A 68 -6.06 -2.17 -0.73
N ALA A 69 -4.74 -2.09 -0.86
CA ALA A 69 -4.06 -1.30 -1.86
C ALA A 69 -3.68 -2.22 -3.03
N TYR A 70 -4.07 -1.85 -4.24
CA TYR A 70 -3.65 -2.51 -5.48
C TYR A 70 -2.55 -1.66 -6.10
N LEU A 71 -1.33 -2.19 -6.08
CA LEU A 71 -0.12 -1.47 -6.42
C LEU A 71 0.64 -2.22 -7.50
N GLU A 72 1.56 -1.53 -8.15
CA GLU A 72 2.57 -2.15 -9.01
C GLU A 72 3.94 -1.78 -8.47
N TYR A 73 4.91 -2.68 -8.59
CA TYR A 73 6.31 -2.38 -8.30
C TYR A 73 7.17 -2.65 -9.53
N LYS A 74 8.28 -1.93 -9.64
CA LYS A 74 9.24 -2.12 -10.73
C LYS A 74 10.17 -3.29 -10.40
N THR A 75 10.23 -4.29 -11.29
CA THR A 75 11.13 -5.44 -11.17
C THR A 75 12.56 -5.05 -11.57
N SER A 76 13.53 -5.91 -11.26
CA SER A 76 14.92 -5.76 -11.72
C SER A 76 15.07 -5.70 -13.24
N THR A 77 14.13 -6.32 -13.97
CA THR A 77 14.06 -6.27 -15.44
C THR A 77 13.38 -5.02 -15.99
N GLY A 78 13.02 -4.06 -15.13
CA GLY A 78 12.35 -2.80 -15.49
C GLY A 78 10.85 -2.94 -15.79
N ARG A 79 10.25 -4.12 -15.59
CA ARG A 79 8.83 -4.37 -15.82
C ARG A 79 8.01 -3.99 -14.59
N TRP A 80 6.77 -3.55 -14.80
CA TRP A 80 5.82 -3.32 -13.72
C TRP A 80 5.09 -4.61 -13.39
N GLN A 81 5.12 -5.02 -12.13
CA GLN A 81 4.42 -6.21 -11.65
C GLN A 81 3.35 -5.82 -10.61
N PRO A 82 2.08 -6.22 -10.81
CA PRO A 82 1.02 -5.92 -9.87
C PRO A 82 1.14 -6.76 -8.60
N PHE A 83 0.69 -6.19 -7.48
CA PHE A 83 0.52 -6.87 -6.20
C PHE A 83 -0.57 -6.20 -5.37
N GLU A 84 -1.08 -6.93 -4.37
CA GLU A 84 -2.05 -6.40 -3.41
C GLU A 84 -1.49 -6.48 -1.99
N ILE A 85 -1.93 -5.55 -1.16
CA ILE A 85 -1.57 -5.48 0.25
C ILE A 85 -2.74 -4.94 1.06
N TYR A 86 -2.98 -5.53 2.24
CA TYR A 86 -3.93 -4.98 3.20
C TYR A 86 -3.34 -3.76 3.92
N TRP A 87 -4.10 -2.69 4.05
CA TRP A 87 -3.64 -1.47 4.71
C TRP A 87 -3.15 -1.71 6.14
N CYS A 88 -3.81 -2.59 6.89
CA CYS A 88 -3.43 -2.97 8.25
C CYS A 88 -2.09 -3.72 8.34
N LEU A 89 -1.58 -4.27 7.22
CA LEU A 89 -0.29 -4.97 7.18
C LEU A 89 0.86 -4.06 6.74
N LEU A 90 0.58 -2.80 6.42
CA LEU A 90 1.60 -1.83 6.00
C LEU A 90 2.42 -1.38 7.23
N VAL A 91 3.73 -1.53 7.16
CA VAL A 91 4.64 -1.27 8.30
C VAL A 91 5.37 0.06 8.13
N SER A 92 5.84 0.34 6.91
CA SER A 92 6.47 1.61 6.58
C SER A 92 6.02 2.12 5.22
N PHE A 93 6.04 3.45 5.08
CA PHE A 93 5.84 4.16 3.83
C PHE A 93 6.98 5.15 3.65
N ASN A 94 7.74 4.99 2.56
CA ASN A 94 9.05 5.60 2.36
C ASN A 94 9.93 5.38 3.60
N SER A 95 10.50 6.45 4.15
CA SER A 95 11.34 6.42 5.35
C SER A 95 10.54 6.57 6.66
N TYR A 96 9.20 6.50 6.61
CA TYR A 96 8.33 6.69 7.78
C TYR A 96 7.75 5.38 8.28
N THR A 97 7.76 5.17 9.60
CA THR A 97 7.02 4.08 10.24
C THR A 97 5.54 4.43 10.32
N ILE A 98 4.67 3.47 10.00
CA ILE A 98 3.23 3.71 10.01
C ILE A 98 2.67 3.51 11.41
N ASP A 99 1.96 4.53 11.87
CA ASP A 99 1.12 4.47 13.06
C ASP A 99 -0.31 4.09 12.65
N HIS A 100 -0.79 2.98 13.19
CA HIS A 100 -2.14 2.44 12.95
C HIS A 100 -3.17 2.95 13.97
N ARG A 101 -2.77 3.82 14.90
CA ARG A 101 -3.69 4.47 15.85
C ARG A 101 -4.53 5.52 15.13
N TYR A 102 -5.80 5.63 15.52
CA TYR A 102 -6.80 6.54 14.93
C TYR A 102 -6.89 7.86 15.68
#